data_AF-A0AAU6X6A1-F1
#
_entry.id   AF-A0AAU6X6A1-F1
#
_cell.length_a   1.000
_cell.length_b   1.000
_cell.length_c   1.000
_cell.angle_alpha   90.00
_cell.angle_beta   90.00
_cell.angle_gamma   90.00
#
_symmetry.space_group_name_H-M   'P 1'
#
loop_
_entity.id
_entity.type
_entity.pdbx_description
1 polymer ?
#
loop_
_entity_poly.entity_id
_entity_poly.type
_entity_poly.pdbx_seq_one_letter_code
_entity_poly.pdbx_strand_id
1 'polypeptide(L)'
;MYTLITAASSGKAYQLKNQLQTSNVLLGDYLDLPEVMLKAGKMIKLPNPQAETYPHLMLTLCLDHQVDTVYLLHREEAAPLTEAELLFNEYGIKLIAAHDEV
;
A
#
# COMPACT_ATOMS: atom_id res chain seq x y z
N MET A 1 -13.08 6.80 -0.98
CA MET A 1 -11.74 7.36 -0.73
C MET A 1 -11.12 6.56 0.39
N TYR A 2 -10.16 5.72 0.03
CA TYR A 2 -9.44 4.82 0.92
C TYR A 2 -7.95 5.14 0.87
N THR A 3 -7.33 5.07 2.04
CA THR A 3 -5.88 5.18 2.18
C THR A 3 -5.30 3.80 2.40
N LEU A 4 -4.42 3.36 1.51
CA LEU A 4 -3.64 2.14 1.68
C LEU A 4 -2.34 2.47 2.43
N ILE A 5 -2.04 1.71 3.47
CA ILE A 5 -0.73 1.71 4.14
C ILE A 5 -0.12 0.33 3.92
N THR A 6 1.07 0.31 3.32
CA THR A 6 1.80 -0.93 3.06
C THR A 6 2.53 -1.42 4.31
N ALA A 7 3.30 -2.52 4.19
CA ALA A 7 4.05 -3.11 5.30
C ALA A 7 3.23 -3.28 6.59
N ALA A 8 2.00 -3.78 6.47
CA ALA A 8 1.08 -3.95 7.60
C ALA A 8 1.57 -4.91 8.69
N SER A 9 2.59 -5.73 8.41
CA SER A 9 3.30 -6.51 9.44
C SER A 9 4.18 -5.65 10.35
N SER A 10 4.52 -4.42 9.96
CA SER A 10 5.37 -3.51 10.71
C SER A 10 4.60 -2.70 11.76
N GLY A 11 5.26 -2.39 12.89
CA GLY A 11 4.69 -1.50 13.90
C GLY A 11 4.46 -0.07 13.39
N LYS A 12 5.27 0.38 12.40
CA LYS A 12 5.15 1.70 11.77
C LYS A 12 3.81 1.88 11.05
N ALA A 13 3.31 0.84 10.37
CA ALA A 13 2.01 0.88 9.69
C ALA A 13 0.85 1.18 10.65
N TYR A 14 0.85 0.55 11.83
CA TYR A 14 -0.17 0.81 12.85
C TYR A 14 -0.02 2.17 13.50
N GLN A 15 1.21 2.64 13.72
CA GLN A 15 1.46 4.00 14.21
C GLN A 15 0.92 5.05 13.24
N LEU A 16 1.21 4.90 11.95
CA LEU A 16 0.73 5.79 10.90
C LEU A 16 -0.80 5.77 10.81
N LYS A 17 -1.41 4.58 10.84
CA LYS A 17 -2.88 4.43 10.89
C LYS A 17 -3.49 5.22 12.05
N ASN A 18 -2.90 5.14 13.24
CA ASN A 18 -3.40 5.87 14.41
C ASN A 18 -3.22 7.39 14.28
N GLN A 19 -2.18 7.85 13.59
CA GLN A 19 -1.92 9.28 13.35
C GLN A 19 -2.85 9.88 12.30
N LEU A 20 -3.22 9.12 11.26
CA LEU A 20 -4.04 9.62 10.15
C LEU A 20 -5.47 9.97 10.55
N GLN A 21 -5.95 9.50 11.72
CA GLN A 21 -7.31 9.75 12.26
C GLN A 21 -8.44 9.57 11.23
N THR A 22 -8.20 8.80 10.15
CA THR A 22 -9.15 8.61 9.06
C THR A 22 -9.85 7.28 9.20
N SER A 23 -11.15 7.25 8.87
CA SER A 23 -11.99 6.07 9.04
C SER A 23 -11.73 4.99 7.98
N ASN A 24 -11.14 5.36 6.83
CA ASN A 24 -11.04 4.51 5.65
C ASN A 24 -9.58 4.09 5.36
N VAL A 25 -8.91 3.49 6.35
CA VAL A 25 -7.55 2.96 6.19
C VAL A 25 -7.60 1.47 5.86
N LEU A 26 -6.97 1.09 4.75
CA LEU A 26 -6.63 -0.28 4.41
C LEU A 26 -5.17 -0.54 4.79
N LEU A 27 -4.94 -1.68 5.43
CA LEU A 27 -3.60 -2.16 5.77
C LEU A 27 -3.26 -3.30 4.81
N GLY A 28 -2.13 -3.23 4.14
CA GLY A 28 -1.69 -4.28 3.22
C GLY A 28 -0.25 -4.73 3.47
N ASP A 29 0.03 -5.99 3.17
CA ASP A 29 1.40 -6.52 3.16
C ASP A 29 1.61 -7.52 2.02
N TYR A 30 2.80 -7.56 1.45
CA TYR A 30 3.19 -8.54 0.44
C TYR A 30 3.68 -9.84 1.07
N LEU A 31 4.09 -9.81 2.35
CA LEU A 31 4.48 -11.00 3.12
C LEU A 31 3.27 -11.92 3.34
N ASP A 32 3.53 -13.20 3.58
CA ASP A 32 2.46 -14.16 3.87
C ASP A 32 1.71 -13.77 5.14
N LEU A 33 0.48 -13.29 4.94
CA LEU A 33 -0.43 -12.92 6.01
C LEU A 33 -1.22 -14.17 6.42
N PRO A 34 -1.43 -14.41 7.72
CA PRO A 34 -2.28 -15.50 8.18
C PRO A 34 -3.68 -15.37 7.58
N GLU A 35 -4.25 -16.47 7.06
CA GLU A 35 -5.58 -16.48 6.44
C GLU A 35 -6.68 -15.88 7.34
N VAL A 36 -6.54 -16.03 8.66
CA VAL A 36 -7.47 -15.46 9.65
C VAL A 36 -7.54 -13.93 9.57
N MET A 37 -6.43 -13.26 9.26
CA MET A 37 -6.38 -11.79 9.17
C MET A 37 -6.93 -11.27 7.84
N LEU A 38 -6.70 -12.03 6.76
CA LEU A 38 -7.30 -11.77 5.44
C LEU A 38 -8.83 -11.95 5.49
N LYS A 39 -9.31 -13.06 6.06
CA LYS A 39 -10.74 -13.38 6.19
C LYS A 39 -11.50 -12.44 7.13
N ALA A 40 -10.81 -11.87 8.13
CA ALA A 40 -11.38 -10.85 9.00
C ALA A 40 -11.57 -9.48 8.31
N GLY A 41 -11.15 -9.31 7.05
CA GLY A 41 -11.28 -8.06 6.30
C GLY A 41 -10.44 -6.92 6.86
N LYS A 42 -9.48 -7.23 7.75
CA LYS A 42 -8.65 -6.23 8.42
C LYS A 42 -7.42 -5.84 7.61
N MET A 43 -6.98 -6.73 6.71
CA MET A 43 -5.81 -6.53 5.86
C MET A 43 -6.00 -7.12 4.48
N ILE A 44 -5.29 -6.55 3.51
CA ILE A 44 -5.25 -7.02 2.12
C ILE A 44 -3.87 -7.60 1.79
N LYS A 45 -3.83 -8.63 0.94
CA LYS A 45 -2.57 -9.16 0.41
C LYS A 45 -2.11 -8.25 -0.73
N LEU A 46 -0.90 -7.72 -0.62
CA LEU A 46 -0.28 -6.94 -1.68
C LEU A 46 0.49 -7.84 -2.65
N PRO A 47 0.65 -7.41 -3.92
CA PRO A 47 1.53 -8.08 -4.87
C PRO A 47 2.99 -8.02 -4.38
N ASN A 48 3.81 -8.94 -4.91
CA ASN A 48 5.22 -9.00 -4.55
C ASN A 48 5.99 -7.84 -5.22
N PRO A 49 6.73 -7.00 -4.48
CA PRO A 49 7.53 -5.91 -5.05
C PRO A 49 8.61 -6.37 -6.03
N GLN A 50 9.02 -7.64 -5.99
CA GLN A 50 9.98 -8.25 -6.91
C GLN A 50 9.35 -8.70 -8.25
N ALA A 51 8.03 -8.59 -8.41
CA ALA A 51 7.38 -8.91 -9.67
C ALA A 51 7.69 -7.83 -10.72
N GLU A 52 8.05 -8.23 -11.94
CA GLU A 52 8.34 -7.28 -13.04
C GLU A 52 7.16 -6.36 -13.35
N THR A 53 5.93 -6.84 -13.15
CA THR A 53 4.70 -6.09 -13.38
C THR A 53 4.13 -5.47 -12.10
N TYR A 54 4.94 -5.31 -11.05
CA TYR A 54 4.48 -4.81 -9.74
C TYR A 54 3.68 -3.51 -9.81
N PRO A 55 4.09 -2.47 -10.57
CA PRO A 55 3.32 -1.22 -10.67
C PRO A 55 1.90 -1.43 -11.23
N HIS A 56 1.74 -2.30 -12.23
CA HIS A 56 0.42 -2.59 -12.80
C HIS A 56 -0.45 -3.39 -11.84
N LEU A 57 0.15 -4.37 -11.13
CA LEU A 57 -0.56 -5.14 -10.11
C LEU A 57 -1.05 -4.24 -8.96
N MET A 58 -0.20 -3.31 -8.52
CA MET A 58 -0.56 -2.32 -7.50
C MET A 58 -1.63 -1.35 -7.99
N LEU A 59 -1.56 -0.91 -9.25
CA LEU A 59 -2.58 -0.05 -9.84
C LEU A 59 -3.95 -0.75 -9.85
N THR A 60 -4.02 -1.99 -10.36
CA THR A 60 -5.26 -2.78 -10.36
C THR A 60 -5.82 -2.93 -8.95
N LEU A 61 -4.97 -3.27 -7.99
CA LEU A 61 -5.37 -3.39 -6.59
C LEU A 61 -5.93 -2.06 -6.04
N CYS A 62 -5.30 -0.93 -6.35
CA CYS A 62 -5.79 0.37 -5.91
C CYS A 62 -7.17 0.69 -6.51
N LEU A 63 -7.39 0.36 -7.79
CA LEU A 63 -8.67 0.56 -8.47
C LEU A 63 -9.77 -0.33 -7.87
N ASP A 64 -9.48 -1.62 -7.67
CA ASP A 64 -10.43 -2.60 -7.10
C ASP A 64 -10.88 -2.20 -5.69
N HIS A 65 -9.98 -1.60 -4.90
CA HIS A 65 -10.23 -1.18 -3.52
C HIS A 65 -10.59 0.31 -3.38
N GLN A 66 -10.74 1.05 -4.48
CA GLN A 66 -11.03 2.49 -4.49
C GLN A 66 -10.04 3.31 -3.63
N VAL A 67 -8.77 2.93 -3.68
CA VAL A 67 -7.66 3.59 -3.00
C VAL A 67 -7.25 4.81 -3.82
N ASP A 68 -7.17 5.96 -3.15
CA ASP A 68 -6.72 7.22 -3.75
C ASP A 68 -5.36 7.67 -3.19
N THR A 69 -4.91 7.09 -2.08
CA THR A 69 -3.63 7.43 -1.45
C THR A 69 -2.94 6.17 -0.97
N VAL A 70 -1.66 5.99 -1.31
CA VAL A 70 -0.84 4.86 -0.90
C VAL A 70 0.38 5.36 -0.13
N TYR A 71 0.51 4.95 1.13
CA TYR A 71 1.69 5.18 1.95
C TYR A 71 2.64 3.99 1.85
N LEU A 72 3.81 4.23 1.27
CA LEU A 72 4.85 3.25 0.96
C LEU A 72 5.89 3.26 2.08
N LEU A 73 5.86 2.25 2.93
CA LEU A 73 6.69 2.18 4.14
C LEU A 73 8.05 1.52 3.93
N HIS A 74 8.19 0.67 2.92
CA HIS A 74 9.46 0.05 2.56
C HIS A 74 10.02 0.64 1.26
N ARG A 75 11.35 0.74 1.16
CA ARG A 75 12.02 1.26 -0.04
C ARG A 75 11.88 0.33 -1.25
N GLU A 76 11.83 -0.98 -1.01
CA GLU A 76 11.73 -2.03 -2.05
C GLU A 76 10.44 -1.92 -2.87
N GLU A 77 9.35 -1.50 -2.23
CA GLU A 77 8.07 -1.23 -2.90
C GLU A 77 7.99 0.20 -3.42
N ALA A 78 8.62 1.16 -2.74
CA ALA A 78 8.57 2.56 -3.12
C ALA A 78 9.30 2.83 -4.44
N ALA A 79 10.48 2.24 -4.64
CA ALA A 79 11.31 2.46 -5.83
C ALA A 79 10.55 2.19 -7.16
N PRO A 80 10.03 0.98 -7.43
CA PRO A 80 9.34 0.70 -8.69
C PRO A 80 8.03 1.48 -8.86
N LEU A 81 7.35 1.84 -7.76
CA LEU A 81 6.11 2.62 -7.82
C LEU A 81 6.35 4.10 -8.06
N THR A 82 7.45 4.64 -7.54
CA THR A 82 7.85 6.03 -7.77
C THR A 82 8.32 6.22 -9.21
N GLU A 83 9.03 5.24 -9.78
CA GLU A 83 9.36 5.24 -11.21
C GLU A 83 8.10 5.24 -12.10
N ALA A 84 7.02 4.63 -11.61
CA ALA A 84 5.73 4.60 -12.27
C ALA A 84 4.74 5.67 -11.75
N GLU A 85 5.18 6.69 -11.02
CA GLU A 85 4.29 7.65 -10.35
C GLU A 85 3.28 8.32 -11.31
N LEU A 86 3.72 8.64 -12.53
CA LEU A 86 2.86 9.22 -13.57
C LEU A 86 1.63 8.35 -13.84
N LEU A 87 1.83 7.02 -13.94
CA LEU A 87 0.75 6.06 -14.15
C LEU A 87 -0.30 6.14 -13.04
N PHE A 88 0.11 6.28 -11.78
CA PHE A 88 -0.84 6.38 -10.65
C PHE A 88 -1.56 7.72 -10.63
N ASN A 89 -0.85 8.81 -10.93
CA ASN A 89 -1.42 10.16 -11.00
C ASN A 89 -2.51 10.28 -12.07
N GLU A 90 -2.40 9.58 -13.20
CA GLU A 90 -3.43 9.55 -14.24
C GLU A 90 -4.79 9.01 -13.75
N TYR A 91 -4.79 8.15 -12.73
CA TYR A 91 -6.00 7.61 -12.11
C TYR A 91 -6.37 8.31 -10.80
N GLY A 92 -5.68 9.41 -10.46
CA GLY A 92 -5.92 10.17 -9.23
C GLY A 92 -5.44 9.45 -7.97
N ILE A 93 -4.45 8.55 -8.08
CA ILE A 93 -3.87 7.82 -6.96
C ILE A 93 -2.56 8.49 -6.57
N LYS A 94 -2.48 8.97 -5.33
CA LYS A 94 -1.31 9.63 -4.77
C LYS A 94 -0.40 8.63 -4.08
N LEU A 95 0.87 8.60 -4.48
CA LEU A 95 1.91 7.84 -3.78
C LEU A 95 2.61 8.73 -2.75
N ILE A 96 2.81 8.21 -1.54
CA ILE A 96 3.53 8.90 -0.47
C ILE A 96 4.62 7.98 0.04
N ALA A 97 5.88 8.34 -0.20
CA ALA A 97 7.02 7.69 0.42
C ALA A 97 7.01 7.99 1.92
N ALA A 98 6.69 6.98 2.73
CA ALA A 98 6.70 7.02 4.19
C ALA A 98 7.82 6.15 4.79
N HIS A 99 8.72 5.65 3.94
CA HIS A 99 9.97 5.05 4.36
C HIS A 99 10.94 6.13 4.83
N ASP A 100 11.86 5.79 5.74
CA ASP A 100 12.95 6.69 6.11
C ASP A 100 13.79 7.01 4.85
N GLU A 101 14.04 8.30 4.61
CA GLU A 101 15.03 8.76 3.66
C GLU A 101 16.42 8.49 4.27
N VAL A 102 17.01 7.35 3.93
CA VAL A 102 18.43 7.05 4.17
C VAL A 102 19.22 7.00 2.88
#